data_AF-A0A4S4NLQ1-F1
#
_entry.id   AF-A0A4S4NLQ1-F1
#
_cell.length_a   1.000
_cell.length_b   1.000
_cell.length_c   1.000
_cell.angle_alpha   90.00
_cell.angle_beta   90.00
_cell.angle_gamma   90.00
#
_symmetry.space_group_name_H-M   'P 1'
#
loop_
_entity.id
_entity.type
_entity.pdbx_description
1 polymer ?
#
loop_
_entity_poly.entity_id
_entity_poly.type
_entity_poly.pdbx_seq_one_letter_code
_entity_poly.pdbx_strand_id
1 'polypeptide(L)'
;MRLLYFLSVLVLLLVACEVDRDFVTGEAVQLRFEADTLSFDTVFTARGSATRQIKVYNDASDPVRIDRIRVAGETGVVFTFNADGTLGPVAEDVVIFAKDSIFIFVEVEVDPTEPEATSPFIAEDRLVFETGDVQRSVVLQAFGQNANYLNGFRRGSFFQPICQDGTFTLPTDLPTVIYGSMFVDSCTLRALAGTRIYFHGGIQRNEVLGGSGIFNDGFIYTLPEGRLEFLGTLEDPVILATDRLEAGYAEARGAYRGLILGPGSRGNRIAYTEIRNSIVGITADSLAEVTVENSRIVNSSGPAITGYQSDLTVRNSLFHSNFSNTIQVLKGGSLLLEHSTLANYGVDASALLIQNFACDDATEQCLAAPFSGVIRNSIISGSRSGELALTDAFEGEQDGFFSLEITNSVVRTDADFLRSNGGLFADFYTEYCRGCYNLQPGDPLYVSVSDDDYHLDSLSVARHLGEFLPALPVDLEGRDRDTVTPDAGALEWQPGS
;
A
#
# COMPACT_ATOMS: atom_id res chain seq x y z
N MET A 1 -12.52 -63.41 -40.82
CA MET A 1 -13.25 -62.72 -39.73
C MET A 1 -12.41 -61.68 -38.98
N ARG A 2 -11.18 -61.97 -38.52
CA ARG A 2 -10.32 -60.98 -37.82
C ARG A 2 -9.91 -59.75 -38.67
N LEU A 3 -9.68 -59.93 -39.97
CA LEU A 3 -9.33 -58.83 -40.89
C LEU A 3 -10.49 -57.86 -41.14
N LEU A 4 -11.74 -58.37 -41.18
CA LEU A 4 -12.95 -57.55 -41.35
C LEU A 4 -13.25 -56.71 -40.11
N TYR A 5 -12.99 -57.24 -38.91
CA TYR A 5 -13.11 -56.47 -37.66
C TYR A 5 -12.04 -55.37 -37.54
N PHE A 6 -10.82 -55.64 -38.02
CA PHE A 6 -9.76 -54.62 -38.03
C PHE A 6 -10.06 -53.52 -39.06
N LEU A 7 -10.60 -53.89 -40.23
CA LEU A 7 -11.00 -52.94 -41.25
C LEU A 7 -12.21 -52.09 -40.81
N SER A 8 -13.18 -52.67 -40.09
CA SER A 8 -14.33 -51.91 -39.57
C SER A 8 -13.93 -50.92 -38.47
N VAL A 9 -12.98 -51.28 -37.60
CA VAL A 9 -12.43 -50.37 -36.59
C VAL A 9 -11.60 -49.26 -37.23
N LEU A 10 -10.83 -49.56 -38.28
CA LEU A 10 -10.07 -48.56 -39.03
C LEU A 10 -10.98 -47.55 -39.75
N VAL A 11 -12.11 -48.00 -40.31
CA VAL A 11 -13.11 -47.10 -40.94
C VAL A 11 -13.80 -46.22 -39.90
N LEU A 12 -14.06 -46.72 -38.70
CA LEU A 12 -14.61 -45.91 -37.59
C LEU A 12 -13.61 -44.86 -37.04
N LEU A 13 -12.30 -45.10 -37.16
CA LEU A 13 -11.26 -44.13 -36.79
C LEU A 13 -11.05 -43.03 -37.85
N LEU A 14 -11.55 -43.20 -39.07
CA LEU A 14 -11.48 -42.19 -40.15
C LEU A 14 -12.71 -41.28 -40.20
N VAL A 15 -13.74 -41.55 -39.41
CA VAL A 15 -14.88 -40.65 -39.21
C VAL A 15 -14.58 -39.73 -38.02
N ALA A 16 -13.54 -38.91 -38.16
CA ALA A 16 -13.45 -37.68 -37.37
C ALA A 16 -14.50 -36.74 -37.97
N CYS A 17 -15.59 -36.54 -37.23
CA CYS A 17 -16.65 -35.62 -37.63
C CYS A 17 -16.10 -34.20 -37.45
N GLU A 18 -15.55 -33.61 -38.52
CA GLU A 18 -15.36 -32.17 -38.59
C GLU A 18 -16.76 -31.60 -38.82
N VAL A 19 -17.38 -31.12 -37.74
CA VAL A 19 -18.64 -30.39 -37.84
C VAL A 19 -18.27 -29.03 -38.43
N ASP A 20 -18.38 -28.89 -39.75
CA ASP A 20 -18.43 -27.58 -40.41
C ASP A 20 -19.60 -26.82 -39.77
N ARG A 21 -19.29 -25.92 -38.83
CA ARG A 21 -20.27 -25.00 -38.27
C ARG A 21 -20.24 -23.77 -39.15
N ASP A 22 -21.36 -23.50 -39.81
CA ASP A 22 -21.53 -22.23 -40.52
C ASP A 22 -21.44 -21.08 -39.52
N PHE A 23 -20.56 -20.12 -39.78
CA PHE A 23 -20.42 -18.91 -38.99
C PHE A 23 -21.36 -17.83 -39.53
N VAL A 24 -22.09 -17.17 -38.63
CA VAL A 24 -22.75 -15.91 -38.96
C VAL A 24 -21.66 -14.87 -39.23
N THR A 25 -21.73 -14.22 -40.38
CA THR A 25 -20.75 -13.25 -40.88
C THR A 25 -21.45 -12.01 -41.42
N GLY A 26 -20.70 -10.93 -41.65
CA GLY A 26 -21.23 -9.70 -42.23
C GLY A 26 -22.21 -8.97 -41.31
N GLU A 27 -23.20 -8.29 -41.90
CA GLU A 27 -24.16 -7.43 -41.17
C GLU A 27 -25.07 -8.20 -40.20
N ALA A 28 -25.17 -9.52 -40.33
CA ALA A 28 -25.97 -10.37 -39.46
C ALA A 28 -25.33 -10.59 -38.08
N VAL A 29 -24.05 -10.24 -37.91
CA VAL A 29 -23.34 -10.39 -36.64
C VAL A 29 -23.84 -9.36 -35.62
N GLN A 30 -24.24 -9.85 -34.45
CA GLN A 30 -24.67 -9.01 -33.33
C GLN A 30 -23.76 -9.24 -32.13
N LEU A 31 -22.95 -8.22 -31.81
CA LEU A 31 -22.07 -8.21 -30.65
C LEU A 31 -22.65 -7.35 -29.53
N ARG A 32 -22.53 -7.83 -28.28
CA ARG A 32 -22.73 -7.02 -27.08
C ARG A 32 -21.39 -6.84 -26.38
N PHE A 33 -21.08 -5.60 -26.00
CA PHE A 33 -19.87 -5.27 -25.25
C PHE A 33 -20.19 -5.17 -23.76
N GLU A 34 -19.26 -5.60 -22.91
CA GLU A 34 -19.37 -5.43 -21.45
C GLU A 34 -19.43 -3.94 -21.05
N ALA A 35 -18.70 -3.10 -21.78
CA ALA A 35 -18.65 -1.65 -21.61
C ALA A 35 -18.55 -0.95 -22.97
N ASP A 36 -19.00 0.30 -23.03
CA ASP A 36 -18.84 1.19 -24.19
C ASP A 36 -17.52 1.97 -24.16
N THR A 37 -16.94 2.16 -22.97
CA THR A 37 -15.65 2.81 -22.73
C THR A 37 -14.76 1.96 -21.82
N LEU A 38 -13.49 1.83 -22.20
CA LEU A 38 -12.43 1.23 -21.42
C LEU A 38 -11.48 2.34 -20.96
N SER A 39 -11.61 2.75 -19.69
CA SER A 39 -10.82 3.82 -19.10
C SER A 39 -9.57 3.28 -18.39
N PHE A 40 -8.44 3.94 -18.66
CA PHE A 40 -7.15 3.75 -18.02
C PHE A 40 -6.89 4.99 -17.15
N ASP A 41 -6.95 4.80 -15.83
CA ASP A 41 -6.63 5.86 -14.86
C ASP A 41 -5.16 6.31 -15.00
N THR A 42 -4.83 7.43 -14.37
CA THR A 42 -3.54 8.15 -14.51
C THR A 42 -2.33 7.21 -14.69
N VAL A 43 -1.80 7.18 -15.91
CA VAL A 43 -0.60 6.45 -16.31
C VAL A 43 0.58 7.42 -16.37
N PHE A 44 1.70 7.07 -15.74
CA PHE A 44 2.91 7.89 -15.85
C PHE A 44 3.59 7.72 -17.22
N THR A 45 4.06 8.82 -17.80
CA THR A 45 4.25 8.95 -19.26
C THR A 45 5.56 8.43 -19.83
N ALA A 46 6.41 7.70 -19.09
CA ALA A 46 7.76 7.44 -19.59
C ALA A 46 8.20 5.97 -19.70
N ARG A 47 7.32 5.03 -19.37
CA ARG A 47 7.31 3.58 -19.68
C ARG A 47 6.49 2.89 -18.61
N GLY A 48 5.19 2.86 -18.82
CA GLY A 48 4.24 2.14 -18.00
C GLY A 48 3.17 1.60 -18.91
N SER A 49 2.73 0.39 -18.65
CA SER A 49 1.62 -0.20 -19.36
C SER A 49 0.51 -0.54 -18.40
N ALA A 50 -0.64 0.10 -18.60
CA ALA A 50 -1.85 -0.24 -17.88
C ALA A 50 -2.63 -1.21 -18.75
N THR A 51 -2.87 -2.42 -18.23
CA THR A 51 -3.72 -3.41 -18.91
C THR A 51 -5.13 -3.37 -18.33
N ARG A 52 -6.11 -3.34 -19.21
CA ARG A 52 -7.53 -3.50 -18.89
C ARG A 52 -8.12 -4.62 -19.74
N GLN A 53 -9.16 -5.26 -19.22
CA GLN A 53 -9.85 -6.32 -19.96
C GLN A 53 -11.30 -5.93 -20.19
N ILE A 54 -11.86 -6.40 -21.30
CA ILE A 54 -13.27 -6.30 -21.63
C ILE A 54 -13.75 -7.62 -22.25
N LYS A 55 -14.97 -8.03 -21.94
CA LYS A 55 -15.65 -9.13 -22.62
C LYS A 55 -16.49 -8.64 -23.79
N VAL A 56 -16.44 -9.40 -24.88
CA VAL A 56 -17.32 -9.25 -26.03
C VAL A 56 -18.14 -10.51 -26.18
N TYR A 57 -19.46 -10.35 -26.24
CA TYR A 57 -20.42 -11.43 -26.16
C TYR A 57 -21.10 -11.69 -27.50
N ASN A 58 -21.27 -12.97 -27.80
CA ASN A 58 -22.22 -13.46 -28.77
C ASN A 58 -23.43 -14.07 -28.03
N ASP A 59 -24.49 -13.27 -27.87
CA ASP A 59 -25.73 -13.75 -27.25
C ASP A 59 -26.60 -14.56 -28.23
N ALA A 60 -26.18 -14.81 -29.48
CA ALA A 60 -26.94 -15.59 -30.45
C ALA A 60 -26.80 -17.11 -30.23
N SER A 61 -27.65 -17.88 -30.91
CA SER A 61 -27.62 -19.36 -30.90
C SER A 61 -26.58 -19.96 -31.84
N ASP A 62 -26.02 -19.16 -32.73
CA ASP A 62 -25.09 -19.57 -33.78
C ASP A 62 -23.73 -18.89 -33.54
N PRO A 63 -22.60 -19.55 -33.88
CA PRO A 63 -21.30 -18.93 -33.75
C PRO A 63 -21.16 -17.77 -34.74
N VAL A 64 -20.52 -16.68 -34.31
CA VAL A 64 -20.26 -15.51 -35.13
C VAL A 64 -18.77 -15.43 -35.46
N ARG A 65 -18.44 -14.87 -36.62
CA ARG A 65 -17.06 -14.51 -36.98
C ARG A 65 -16.96 -13.01 -37.22
N ILE A 66 -16.03 -12.40 -36.50
CA ILE A 66 -15.64 -11.01 -36.64
C ILE A 66 -14.54 -10.95 -37.70
N ASP A 67 -14.71 -10.11 -38.71
CA ASP A 67 -13.75 -10.05 -39.82
C ASP A 67 -12.44 -9.43 -39.33
N ARG A 68 -12.55 -8.37 -38.52
CA ARG A 68 -11.38 -7.64 -38.00
C ARG A 68 -11.62 -6.97 -36.66
N ILE A 69 -10.63 -7.05 -35.79
CA ILE A 69 -10.49 -6.23 -34.58
C ILE A 69 -9.20 -5.41 -34.72
N ARG A 70 -9.23 -4.10 -34.47
CA ARG A 70 -8.05 -3.22 -34.54
C ARG A 70 -8.20 -1.98 -33.66
N VAL A 71 -7.10 -1.35 -33.30
CA VAL A 71 -7.12 0.03 -32.75
C VAL A 71 -7.21 1.03 -33.91
N ALA A 72 -7.96 2.13 -33.76
CA ALA A 72 -8.10 3.13 -34.82
C ALA A 72 -6.80 3.91 -35.06
N GLY A 73 -6.05 4.22 -34.00
CA GLY A 73 -4.72 4.82 -34.05
C GLY A 73 -4.77 6.33 -34.30
N GLU A 74 -5.74 7.01 -33.68
CA GLU A 74 -6.08 8.40 -33.98
C GLU A 74 -5.36 9.42 -33.06
N THR A 75 -4.73 8.98 -31.96
CA THR A 75 -4.30 9.90 -30.87
C THR A 75 -2.81 9.94 -30.53
N GLY A 76 -1.92 9.37 -31.35
CA GLY A 76 -0.47 9.39 -31.09
C GLY A 76 -0.02 8.54 -29.89
N VAL A 77 -0.95 8.14 -29.03
CA VAL A 77 -0.77 7.13 -27.97
C VAL A 77 -0.96 5.73 -28.55
N VAL A 78 -0.07 4.81 -28.15
CA VAL A 78 -0.09 3.44 -28.67
C VAL A 78 -0.93 2.57 -27.74
N PHE A 79 -2.09 2.13 -28.22
CA PHE A 79 -2.84 1.05 -27.60
C PHE A 79 -2.50 -0.27 -28.31
N THR A 80 -2.11 -1.27 -27.54
CA THR A 80 -1.96 -2.66 -27.98
C THR A 80 -3.12 -3.48 -27.40
N PHE A 81 -3.47 -4.59 -28.04
CA PHE A 81 -4.50 -5.48 -27.50
C PHE A 81 -4.18 -6.95 -27.80
N ASN A 82 -4.79 -7.84 -27.03
CA ASN A 82 -4.85 -9.28 -27.25
C ASN A 82 -6.32 -9.69 -27.24
N ALA A 83 -6.82 -10.24 -28.34
CA ALA A 83 -8.16 -10.78 -28.45
C ALA A 83 -8.10 -12.31 -28.46
N ASP A 84 -8.54 -12.94 -27.37
CA ASP A 84 -8.60 -14.40 -27.20
C ASP A 84 -7.32 -15.17 -27.59
N GLY A 85 -6.15 -14.60 -27.26
CA GLY A 85 -4.84 -15.16 -27.56
C GLY A 85 -4.16 -14.57 -28.80
N THR A 86 -4.89 -13.85 -29.66
CA THR A 86 -4.32 -13.15 -30.83
C THR A 86 -3.87 -11.75 -30.46
N LEU A 87 -2.56 -11.52 -30.48
CA LEU A 87 -1.96 -10.19 -30.27
C LEU A 87 -2.20 -9.29 -31.49
N GLY A 88 -2.56 -8.03 -31.25
CA GLY A 88 -2.70 -6.97 -32.26
C GLY A 88 -1.39 -6.64 -32.99
N PRO A 89 -1.39 -5.67 -33.92
CA PRO A 89 -2.29 -4.51 -34.03
C PRO A 89 -3.62 -4.79 -34.73
N VAL A 90 -3.79 -5.98 -35.29
CA VAL A 90 -4.99 -6.45 -35.97
C VAL A 90 -5.21 -7.92 -35.60
N ALA A 91 -6.43 -8.29 -35.24
CA ALA A 91 -6.86 -9.69 -35.16
C ALA A 91 -7.93 -9.92 -36.25
N GLU A 92 -7.76 -10.95 -37.06
CA GLU A 92 -8.65 -11.29 -38.18
C GLU A 92 -9.37 -12.61 -37.90
N ASP A 93 -10.56 -12.76 -38.48
CA ASP A 93 -11.36 -14.00 -38.41
C ASP A 93 -11.60 -14.50 -36.97
N VAL A 94 -11.86 -13.57 -36.04
CA VAL A 94 -12.06 -13.89 -34.62
C VAL A 94 -13.45 -14.51 -34.41
N VAL A 95 -13.49 -15.73 -33.89
CA VAL A 95 -14.72 -16.49 -33.68
C VAL A 95 -15.21 -16.36 -32.25
N ILE A 96 -16.50 -16.12 -32.07
CA ILE A 96 -17.17 -16.23 -30.77
C ILE A 96 -18.28 -17.28 -30.89
N PHE A 97 -18.18 -18.35 -30.10
CA PHE A 97 -19.17 -19.43 -30.13
C PHE A 97 -20.54 -18.97 -29.63
N ALA A 98 -21.56 -19.78 -29.94
CA ALA A 98 -22.93 -19.52 -29.54
C ALA A 98 -23.05 -19.39 -28.02
N LYS A 99 -23.72 -18.33 -27.55
CA LYS A 99 -23.93 -18.02 -26.12
C LYS A 99 -22.62 -17.90 -25.34
N ASP A 100 -21.56 -17.46 -25.99
CA ASP A 100 -20.22 -17.37 -25.42
C ASP A 100 -19.65 -15.94 -25.49
N SER A 101 -18.48 -15.75 -24.90
CA SER A 101 -17.74 -14.49 -24.90
C SER A 101 -16.25 -14.71 -25.08
N ILE A 102 -15.57 -13.73 -25.67
CA ILE A 102 -14.12 -13.67 -25.69
C ILE A 102 -13.61 -12.61 -24.71
N PHE A 103 -12.39 -12.80 -24.22
CA PHE A 103 -11.65 -11.77 -23.50
C PHE A 103 -10.81 -10.95 -24.47
N ILE A 104 -10.83 -9.64 -24.29
CA ILE A 104 -9.90 -8.72 -24.94
C ILE A 104 -9.14 -7.97 -23.85
N PHE A 105 -7.83 -8.13 -23.85
CA PHE A 105 -6.91 -7.37 -23.02
C PHE A 105 -6.38 -6.21 -23.85
N VAL A 106 -6.49 -4.99 -23.35
CA VAL A 106 -5.97 -3.78 -23.99
C VAL A 106 -4.94 -3.17 -23.06
N GLU A 107 -3.80 -2.77 -23.63
CA GLU A 107 -2.67 -2.20 -22.94
C GLU A 107 -2.35 -0.85 -23.59
N VAL A 108 -2.07 0.17 -22.78
CA VAL A 108 -1.68 1.50 -23.26
C VAL A 108 -0.22 1.76 -22.94
N GLU A 109 0.58 2.14 -23.94
CA GLU A 109 1.95 2.64 -23.76
C GLU A 109 1.99 4.13 -24.13
N VAL A 110 2.53 4.92 -23.21
CA VAL A 110 2.72 6.36 -23.40
C VAL A 110 4.21 6.65 -23.65
N ASP A 111 4.49 7.45 -24.68
CA ASP A 111 5.84 7.85 -25.05
C ASP A 111 6.38 8.99 -24.15
N PRO A 112 7.55 8.82 -23.49
CA PRO A 112 8.21 9.84 -22.66
C PRO A 112 8.62 11.13 -23.37
N THR A 113 8.67 11.13 -24.71
CA THR A 113 9.31 12.19 -25.48
C THR A 113 8.38 13.32 -25.89
N GLU A 114 7.08 13.20 -25.59
CA GLU A 114 6.09 14.25 -25.85
C GLU A 114 6.30 15.47 -24.92
N PRO A 115 6.08 16.72 -25.39
CA PRO A 115 6.41 17.93 -24.63
C PRO A 115 5.70 18.03 -23.28
N GLU A 116 6.45 18.47 -22.26
CA GLU A 116 6.02 18.64 -20.86
C GLU A 116 4.76 19.52 -20.69
N ALA A 117 4.48 20.40 -21.65
CA ALA A 117 3.42 21.41 -21.61
C ALA A 117 1.98 20.85 -21.64
N THR A 118 1.82 19.52 -21.72
CA THR A 118 0.51 18.87 -21.91
C THR A 118 0.12 17.91 -20.79
N SER A 119 0.75 17.95 -19.61
CA SER A 119 0.37 17.10 -18.46
C SER A 119 -0.57 17.81 -17.48
N PRO A 120 -1.68 17.18 -17.03
CA PRO A 120 -2.20 15.88 -17.48
C PRO A 120 -2.79 15.96 -18.89
N PHE A 121 -2.62 14.91 -19.71
CA PHE A 121 -3.32 14.81 -20.99
C PHE A 121 -4.32 13.66 -20.98
N ILE A 122 -5.33 13.80 -21.83
CA ILE A 122 -6.35 12.77 -22.09
C ILE A 122 -6.11 12.28 -23.52
N ALA A 123 -5.95 10.97 -23.68
CA ALA A 123 -5.88 10.32 -24.99
C ALA A 123 -7.13 9.45 -25.18
N GLU A 124 -7.80 9.60 -26.33
CA GLU A 124 -9.03 8.87 -26.65
C GLU A 124 -8.89 8.17 -28.01
N ASP A 125 -8.85 6.84 -28.03
CA ASP A 125 -8.85 6.04 -29.26
C ASP A 125 -10.07 5.10 -29.27
N ARG A 126 -10.18 4.23 -30.27
CA ARG A 126 -11.28 3.28 -30.41
C ARG A 126 -10.72 1.89 -30.75
N LEU A 127 -11.15 0.89 -30.00
CA LEU A 127 -11.03 -0.51 -30.39
C LEU A 127 -12.19 -0.82 -31.33
N VAL A 128 -11.89 -1.03 -32.59
CA VAL A 128 -12.83 -1.17 -33.70
C VAL A 128 -13.05 -2.64 -34.06
N PHE A 129 -14.31 -3.03 -34.23
CA PHE A 129 -14.78 -4.34 -34.66
C PHE A 129 -15.49 -4.20 -36.00
N GLU A 130 -15.03 -4.93 -37.01
CA GLU A 130 -15.54 -4.89 -38.37
C GLU A 130 -16.21 -6.24 -38.71
N THR A 131 -17.46 -6.18 -39.17
CA THR A 131 -18.28 -7.33 -39.60
C THR A 131 -19.06 -6.95 -40.87
N GLY A 132 -18.56 -7.31 -42.04
CA GLY A 132 -19.05 -6.83 -43.34
C GLY A 132 -18.92 -5.31 -43.44
N ASP A 133 -20.02 -4.63 -43.74
CA ASP A 133 -20.08 -3.17 -43.81
C ASP A 133 -20.41 -2.51 -42.45
N VAL A 134 -20.58 -3.31 -41.39
CA VAL A 134 -20.89 -2.81 -40.04
C VAL A 134 -19.61 -2.65 -39.23
N GLN A 135 -19.46 -1.46 -38.65
CA GLN A 135 -18.38 -1.14 -37.72
C GLN A 135 -18.98 -0.82 -36.34
N ARG A 136 -18.45 -1.44 -35.28
CA ARG A 136 -18.71 -1.09 -33.89
C ARG A 136 -17.40 -0.76 -33.18
N SER A 137 -17.45 -0.02 -32.09
CA SER A 137 -16.24 0.29 -31.34
C SER A 137 -16.49 0.41 -29.84
N VAL A 138 -15.45 0.13 -29.09
CA VAL A 138 -15.31 0.48 -27.67
C VAL A 138 -14.33 1.64 -27.58
N VAL A 139 -14.69 2.70 -26.87
CA VAL A 139 -13.81 3.86 -26.64
C VAL A 139 -12.67 3.44 -25.72
N LEU A 140 -11.44 3.80 -26.06
CA LEU A 140 -10.26 3.62 -25.23
C LEU A 140 -9.85 4.99 -24.69
N GLN A 141 -9.92 5.20 -23.39
CA GLN A 141 -9.63 6.50 -22.79
C GLN A 141 -8.51 6.38 -21.77
N ALA A 142 -7.39 7.07 -21.97
CA ALA A 142 -6.27 7.06 -21.06
C ALA A 142 -5.99 8.47 -20.52
N PHE A 143 -5.80 8.56 -19.20
CA PHE A 143 -5.31 9.76 -18.53
C PHE A 143 -3.80 9.60 -18.31
N GLY A 144 -2.99 10.53 -18.80
CA GLY A 144 -1.54 10.53 -18.63
C GLY A 144 -1.08 11.62 -17.68
N GLN A 145 -0.06 11.35 -16.86
CA GLN A 145 0.62 12.37 -16.05
C GLN A 145 2.15 12.27 -16.21
N ASN A 146 2.78 13.40 -16.52
CA ASN A 146 4.24 13.49 -16.52
C ASN A 146 4.79 13.37 -15.10
N ALA A 147 5.97 12.79 -14.96
CA ALA A 147 6.63 12.62 -13.68
C ALA A 147 8.16 12.70 -13.79
N ASN A 148 8.79 12.99 -12.66
CA ASN A 148 10.23 13.03 -12.47
C ASN A 148 10.75 11.63 -12.12
N TYR A 149 11.43 10.97 -13.04
CA TYR A 149 11.98 9.62 -12.84
C TYR A 149 13.43 9.67 -12.39
N LEU A 150 13.69 9.38 -11.11
CA LEU A 150 15.04 9.60 -10.53
C LEU A 150 16.11 8.62 -11.03
N ASN A 151 15.72 7.41 -11.45
CA ASN A 151 16.68 6.34 -11.74
C ASN A 151 16.56 5.76 -13.15
N GLY A 152 15.78 6.38 -14.04
CA GLY A 152 15.66 6.00 -15.44
C GLY A 152 15.19 4.55 -15.64
N PHE A 153 14.14 4.12 -14.94
CA PHE A 153 13.48 2.80 -15.10
C PHE A 153 14.32 1.57 -14.69
N ARG A 154 15.40 1.76 -13.93
CA ARG A 154 16.31 0.67 -13.55
C ARG A 154 15.81 -0.10 -12.32
N ARG A 155 14.90 -1.04 -12.55
CA ARG A 155 14.44 -2.01 -11.54
C ARG A 155 15.59 -2.90 -11.04
N GLY A 156 15.50 -3.34 -9.79
CA GLY A 156 16.50 -4.24 -9.17
C GLY A 156 17.86 -3.58 -8.91
N SER A 157 18.00 -2.30 -9.23
CA SER A 157 19.24 -1.53 -9.12
C SER A 157 19.13 -0.47 -8.03
N PHE A 158 20.28 -0.13 -7.46
CA PHE A 158 20.39 0.92 -6.46
C PHE A 158 20.94 2.19 -7.07
N PHE A 159 20.45 3.33 -6.61
CA PHE A 159 21.01 4.62 -6.95
C PHE A 159 21.07 5.51 -5.72
N GLN A 160 21.94 6.51 -5.77
CA GLN A 160 22.11 7.50 -4.73
C GLN A 160 21.85 8.89 -5.34
N PRO A 161 21.08 9.77 -4.68
CA PRO A 161 20.90 11.12 -5.15
C PRO A 161 22.20 11.91 -5.01
N ILE A 162 22.43 12.84 -5.94
CA ILE A 162 23.58 13.73 -5.90
C ILE A 162 23.15 14.99 -5.14
N CYS A 163 23.68 15.15 -3.94
CA CYS A 163 23.27 16.24 -3.06
C CYS A 163 24.10 17.50 -3.31
N GLN A 164 23.41 18.62 -3.46
CA GLN A 164 24.03 19.94 -3.53
C GLN A 164 23.96 20.54 -2.13
N ASP A 165 25.10 20.97 -1.59
CA ASP A 165 25.19 21.53 -0.23
C ASP A 165 24.61 20.63 0.87
N GLY A 166 24.73 19.32 0.71
CA GLY A 166 24.29 18.33 1.70
C GLY A 166 22.79 18.01 1.71
N THR A 167 22.00 18.57 0.78
CA THR A 167 20.58 18.25 0.62
C THR A 167 20.28 17.87 -0.84
N PHE A 168 19.40 16.89 -1.03
CA PHE A 168 18.71 16.65 -2.29
C PHE A 168 17.21 16.90 -2.08
N THR A 169 16.69 17.98 -2.64
CA THR A 169 15.26 18.32 -2.53
C THR A 169 14.52 17.78 -3.74
N LEU A 170 13.48 17.00 -3.50
CA LEU A 170 12.62 16.47 -4.55
C LEU A 170 11.83 17.60 -5.21
N PRO A 171 11.66 17.54 -6.55
CA PRO A 171 10.82 18.48 -7.26
C PRO A 171 9.35 18.40 -6.79
N THR A 172 8.65 19.54 -6.84
CA THR A 172 7.24 19.68 -6.44
C THR A 172 6.31 19.99 -7.61
N ASP A 173 6.86 20.28 -8.79
CA ASP A 173 6.13 20.61 -10.02
C ASP A 173 5.46 19.39 -10.66
N LEU A 174 6.15 18.24 -10.64
CA LEU A 174 5.62 16.95 -11.07
C LEU A 174 5.87 15.89 -10.00
N PRO A 175 5.03 14.84 -9.92
CA PRO A 175 5.30 13.70 -9.06
C PRO A 175 6.67 13.09 -9.33
N THR A 176 7.30 12.55 -8.30
CA THR A 176 8.53 11.78 -8.41
C THR A 176 8.18 10.30 -8.48
N VAL A 177 8.74 9.56 -9.45
CA VAL A 177 8.63 8.09 -9.49
C VAL A 177 10.00 7.44 -9.31
N ILE A 178 10.05 6.45 -8.43
CA ILE A 178 11.24 5.65 -8.13
C ILE A 178 11.02 4.24 -8.66
N TYR A 179 11.72 3.89 -9.75
CA TYR A 179 11.70 2.56 -10.35
C TYR A 179 12.78 1.64 -9.76
N GLY A 180 12.72 1.44 -8.46
CA GLY A 180 13.70 0.63 -7.77
C GLY A 180 13.95 1.16 -6.38
N SER A 181 15.21 1.18 -5.97
CA SER A 181 15.55 1.55 -4.60
C SER A 181 16.63 2.62 -4.52
N MET A 182 16.39 3.59 -3.65
CA MET A 182 17.26 4.74 -3.43
C MET A 182 18.02 4.58 -2.12
N PHE A 183 19.32 4.87 -2.15
CA PHE A 183 20.14 5.00 -0.94
C PHE A 183 20.44 6.47 -0.70
N VAL A 184 20.22 6.94 0.52
CA VAL A 184 20.55 8.29 0.97
C VAL A 184 21.78 8.17 1.86
N ASP A 185 22.92 8.65 1.38
CA ASP A 185 24.18 8.65 2.10
C ASP A 185 24.73 10.07 2.22
N SER A 186 25.24 10.41 3.41
CA SER A 186 25.92 11.68 3.69
C SER A 186 25.13 12.90 3.22
N CYS A 187 23.81 12.83 3.34
CA CYS A 187 22.87 13.76 2.71
C CYS A 187 21.48 13.74 3.36
N THR A 188 20.77 14.86 3.25
CA THR A 188 19.34 14.94 3.56
C THR A 188 18.51 14.84 2.29
N LEU A 189 17.68 13.81 2.17
CA LEU A 189 16.60 13.75 1.17
C LEU A 189 15.40 14.55 1.69
N ARG A 190 15.04 15.61 0.99
CA ARG A 190 13.93 16.50 1.39
C ARG A 190 12.75 16.39 0.44
N ALA A 191 11.56 16.17 1.00
CA ALA A 191 10.28 16.31 0.33
C ALA A 191 9.53 17.47 0.99
N LEU A 192 9.02 18.41 0.20
CA LEU A 192 8.29 19.57 0.69
C LEU A 192 6.78 19.36 0.53
N ALA A 193 5.98 20.27 1.06
CA ALA A 193 4.53 20.26 0.91
C ALA A 193 4.09 20.01 -0.56
N GLY A 194 3.16 19.08 -0.72
CA GLY A 194 2.62 18.68 -2.03
C GLY A 194 3.49 17.70 -2.84
N THR A 195 4.70 17.34 -2.36
CA THR A 195 5.52 16.32 -3.01
C THR A 195 4.79 14.97 -3.02
N ARG A 196 4.68 14.37 -4.21
CA ARG A 196 4.15 13.01 -4.42
C ARG A 196 5.30 12.10 -4.85
N ILE A 197 5.55 11.04 -4.10
CA ILE A 197 6.58 10.04 -4.34
C ILE A 197 5.89 8.71 -4.63
N TYR A 198 6.08 8.19 -5.83
CA TYR A 198 5.52 6.93 -6.27
C TYR A 198 6.60 5.88 -6.45
N PHE A 199 6.32 4.65 -6.03
CA PHE A 199 7.25 3.53 -6.13
C PHE A 199 6.74 2.49 -7.12
N HIS A 200 7.62 2.09 -8.02
CA HIS A 200 7.45 0.86 -8.79
C HIS A 200 8.25 -0.27 -8.13
N GLY A 201 7.59 -1.04 -7.26
CA GLY A 201 8.21 -2.11 -6.51
C GLY A 201 8.20 -3.48 -7.20
N GLY A 202 8.02 -4.51 -6.37
CA GLY A 202 8.00 -5.92 -6.76
C GLY A 202 9.30 -6.67 -6.45
N ILE A 203 9.25 -7.99 -6.63
CA ILE A 203 10.39 -8.87 -6.37
C ILE A 203 11.44 -8.70 -7.47
N GLN A 204 12.68 -8.48 -7.07
CA GLN A 204 13.83 -8.37 -7.95
C GLN A 204 14.95 -9.30 -7.53
N ARG A 205 15.87 -9.57 -8.46
CA ARG A 205 17.09 -10.32 -8.19
C ARG A 205 18.31 -9.46 -8.53
N ASN A 206 19.19 -9.28 -7.56
CA ASN A 206 20.46 -8.61 -7.71
C ASN A 206 21.56 -9.45 -7.05
N GLU A 207 22.50 -9.95 -7.86
CA GLU A 207 23.56 -10.86 -7.41
C GLU A 207 24.61 -10.19 -6.50
N VAL A 208 24.63 -8.84 -6.46
CA VAL A 208 25.48 -8.07 -5.54
C VAL A 208 24.92 -8.09 -4.13
N LEU A 209 23.60 -8.25 -3.96
CA LEU A 209 23.02 -8.47 -2.64
C LEU A 209 23.36 -9.88 -2.17
N GLY A 210 23.97 -9.98 -0.98
CA GLY A 210 24.29 -11.27 -0.37
C GLY A 210 23.07 -12.18 -0.19
N GLY A 211 23.31 -13.48 -0.04
CA GLY A 211 22.25 -14.49 0.05
C GLY A 211 21.75 -14.96 -1.32
N SER A 212 20.44 -15.10 -1.51
CA SER A 212 19.83 -15.50 -2.79
C SER A 212 19.85 -14.39 -3.85
N GLY A 213 20.19 -13.16 -3.45
CA GLY A 213 20.08 -11.96 -4.26
C GLY A 213 18.63 -11.52 -4.51
N ILE A 214 17.63 -12.22 -3.98
CA ILE A 214 16.20 -11.92 -4.16
C ILE A 214 15.76 -10.92 -3.08
N PHE A 215 15.08 -9.85 -3.47
CA PHE A 215 14.59 -8.82 -2.54
C PHE A 215 13.32 -8.13 -3.06
N ASN A 216 12.59 -7.48 -2.15
CA ASN A 216 11.50 -6.58 -2.50
C ASN A 216 12.05 -5.18 -2.79
N ASP A 217 11.80 -4.70 -3.99
CA ASP A 217 12.24 -3.40 -4.48
C ASP A 217 11.27 -2.28 -4.03
N GLY A 218 11.56 -1.03 -4.41
CA GLY A 218 10.72 0.12 -4.06
C GLY A 218 10.95 0.56 -2.61
N PHE A 219 12.18 0.95 -2.26
CA PHE A 219 12.47 1.52 -0.95
C PHE A 219 13.39 2.74 -1.02
N ILE A 220 13.36 3.51 0.06
CA ILE A 220 14.37 4.52 0.37
C ILE A 220 15.14 4.02 1.60
N TYR A 221 16.46 3.87 1.47
CA TYR A 221 17.34 3.40 2.54
C TYR A 221 18.30 4.52 2.96
N THR A 222 18.31 4.91 4.25
CA THR A 222 19.32 5.87 4.75
C THR A 222 20.53 5.15 5.35
N LEU A 223 21.73 5.58 4.99
CA LEU A 223 22.98 5.20 5.68
C LEU A 223 23.17 6.04 6.97
N PRO A 224 24.19 5.75 7.81
CA PRO A 224 24.36 6.43 9.10
C PRO A 224 24.39 7.97 9.03
N GLU A 225 24.92 8.54 7.93
CA GLU A 225 24.96 10.01 7.70
C GLU A 225 23.86 10.51 6.75
N GLY A 226 22.98 9.62 6.29
CA GLY A 226 21.80 9.93 5.49
C GLY A 226 20.60 10.30 6.36
N ARG A 227 19.74 11.19 5.89
CA ARG A 227 18.54 11.65 6.61
C ARG A 227 17.36 11.84 5.70
N LEU A 228 16.15 11.64 6.21
CA LEU A 228 14.90 12.03 5.56
C LEU A 228 14.31 13.27 6.23
N GLU A 229 13.88 14.24 5.41
CA GLU A 229 13.06 15.39 5.83
C GLU A 229 11.83 15.48 4.94
N PHE A 230 10.75 14.83 5.33
CA PHE A 230 9.45 14.95 4.66
C PHE A 230 8.63 15.97 5.44
N LEU A 231 8.39 17.12 4.82
CA LEU A 231 7.88 18.33 5.46
C LEU A 231 6.62 18.80 4.73
N GLY A 232 5.54 18.02 4.88
CA GLY A 232 4.24 18.38 4.35
C GLY A 232 3.54 19.48 5.16
N THR A 233 2.31 19.77 4.79
CA THR A 233 1.36 20.59 5.56
C THR A 233 0.01 19.88 5.63
N LEU A 234 -0.92 20.39 6.43
CA LEU A 234 -2.27 19.84 6.52
C LEU A 234 -2.98 19.88 5.15
N GLU A 235 -2.84 20.99 4.44
CA GLU A 235 -3.46 21.22 3.14
C GLU A 235 -2.73 20.46 2.01
N ASP A 236 -1.40 20.42 2.06
CA ASP A 236 -0.54 19.82 1.05
C ASP A 236 0.42 18.80 1.71
N PRO A 237 -0.06 17.59 2.04
CA PRO A 237 0.79 16.55 2.62
C PRO A 237 1.81 16.00 1.62
N VAL A 238 2.88 15.41 2.14
CA VAL A 238 3.77 14.56 1.35
C VAL A 238 3.11 13.19 1.17
N ILE A 239 3.04 12.67 -0.06
CA ILE A 239 2.40 11.37 -0.34
C ILE A 239 3.45 10.36 -0.79
N LEU A 240 3.45 9.18 -0.17
CA LEU A 240 4.21 8.00 -0.61
C LEU A 240 3.23 6.88 -0.97
N ALA A 241 3.26 6.41 -2.22
CA ALA A 241 2.31 5.39 -2.69
C ALA A 241 2.88 4.53 -3.82
N THR A 242 2.12 3.52 -4.26
CA THR A 242 2.41 2.80 -5.51
C THR A 242 2.22 3.71 -6.73
N ASP A 243 2.99 3.45 -7.78
CA ASP A 243 2.78 4.07 -9.09
C ASP A 243 1.52 3.56 -9.85
N ARG A 244 0.80 2.59 -9.28
CA ARG A 244 -0.50 2.09 -9.75
C ARG A 244 -1.63 2.95 -9.20
N LEU A 245 -1.98 4.02 -9.91
CA LEU A 245 -2.94 5.04 -9.45
C LEU A 245 -4.41 4.66 -9.65
N GLU A 246 -4.67 3.47 -10.19
CA GLU A 246 -6.02 3.10 -10.57
C GLU A 246 -6.89 2.77 -9.34
N ALA A 247 -8.20 3.00 -9.43
CA ALA A 247 -9.10 2.86 -8.28
C ALA A 247 -8.99 1.48 -7.57
N GLY A 248 -8.83 0.40 -8.34
CA GLY A 248 -8.66 -0.96 -7.80
C GLY A 248 -7.34 -1.19 -7.04
N TYR A 249 -6.38 -0.27 -7.12
CA TYR A 249 -5.09 -0.33 -6.42
C TYR A 249 -4.96 0.68 -5.30
N ALA A 250 -5.94 1.57 -5.09
CA ALA A 250 -5.91 2.58 -4.03
C ALA A 250 -5.66 1.95 -2.64
N GLU A 251 -6.25 0.79 -2.39
CA GLU A 251 -6.13 0.02 -1.13
C GLU A 251 -5.24 -1.22 -1.26
N ALA A 252 -4.58 -1.42 -2.41
CA ALA A 252 -3.68 -2.56 -2.59
C ALA A 252 -2.51 -2.48 -1.60
N ARG A 253 -2.11 -3.61 -1.04
CA ARG A 253 -1.05 -3.67 -0.02
C ARG A 253 0.23 -4.27 -0.59
N GLY A 254 1.39 -3.90 -0.05
CA GLY A 254 2.68 -4.54 -0.37
C GLY A 254 3.20 -4.26 -1.79
N ALA A 255 2.82 -3.14 -2.40
CA ALA A 255 3.24 -2.76 -3.75
C ALA A 255 4.71 -2.32 -3.83
N TYR A 256 5.28 -1.84 -2.71
CA TYR A 256 6.67 -1.46 -2.58
C TYR A 256 7.14 -1.67 -1.13
N ARG A 257 8.45 -1.75 -0.90
CA ARG A 257 8.98 -2.14 0.40
C ARG A 257 8.82 -1.10 1.52
N GLY A 258 9.03 0.19 1.23
CA GLY A 258 8.82 1.28 2.21
C GLY A 258 10.07 2.10 2.54
N LEU A 259 10.04 2.79 3.69
CA LEU A 259 11.19 3.56 4.19
C LEU A 259 12.03 2.69 5.12
N ILE A 260 13.35 2.68 4.93
CA ILE A 260 14.29 1.90 5.75
C ILE A 260 15.38 2.83 6.27
N LEU A 261 15.31 3.14 7.56
CA LEU A 261 16.32 3.93 8.26
C LEU A 261 17.38 2.97 8.79
N GLY A 262 18.49 2.90 8.06
CA GLY A 262 19.58 1.99 8.37
C GLY A 262 20.32 2.33 9.68
N PRO A 263 21.21 1.42 10.13
CA PRO A 263 21.91 1.54 11.40
C PRO A 263 22.53 2.92 11.64
N GLY A 264 22.21 3.54 12.77
CA GLY A 264 22.76 4.82 13.20
C GLY A 264 22.25 6.06 12.44
N SER A 265 21.29 5.92 11.50
CA SER A 265 20.68 7.06 10.82
C SER A 265 19.83 7.90 11.78
N ARG A 266 20.16 9.18 11.94
CA ARG A 266 19.55 10.05 12.96
C ARG A 266 19.01 11.36 12.41
N GLY A 267 18.04 11.93 13.13
CA GLY A 267 17.38 13.18 12.75
C GLY A 267 16.42 13.03 11.57
N ASN A 268 15.84 11.84 11.38
CA ASN A 268 14.82 11.63 10.34
C ASN A 268 13.49 12.25 10.80
N ARG A 269 12.89 13.09 9.96
CA ARG A 269 11.64 13.78 10.23
C ARG A 269 10.62 13.52 9.14
N ILE A 270 9.47 13.02 9.54
CA ILE A 270 8.32 12.72 8.67
C ILE A 270 7.12 13.48 9.26
N ALA A 271 6.76 14.60 8.67
CA ALA A 271 5.69 15.47 9.13
C ALA A 271 4.65 15.66 8.03
N TYR A 272 3.36 15.58 8.37
CA TYR A 272 2.25 15.75 7.42
C TYR A 272 2.44 14.87 6.18
N THR A 273 2.65 13.58 6.42
CA THR A 273 2.94 12.60 5.38
C THR A 273 1.91 11.49 5.39
N GLU A 274 1.44 11.08 4.21
CA GLU A 274 0.65 9.87 4.03
C GLU A 274 1.50 8.81 3.33
N ILE A 275 1.71 7.67 3.99
CA ILE A 275 2.38 6.50 3.42
C ILE A 275 1.33 5.41 3.23
N ARG A 276 1.13 4.97 2.00
CA ARG A 276 0.16 3.91 1.67
C ARG A 276 0.75 2.82 0.80
N ASN A 277 0.13 1.63 0.81
CA ASN A 277 0.42 0.49 -0.07
C ASN A 277 1.80 -0.18 0.14
N SER A 278 2.51 0.12 1.23
CA SER A 278 3.85 -0.43 1.49
C SER A 278 3.83 -1.88 2.00
N ILE A 279 4.99 -2.53 2.06
CA ILE A 279 5.18 -3.76 2.83
C ILE A 279 5.33 -3.39 4.30
N VAL A 280 6.26 -2.50 4.62
CA VAL A 280 6.37 -1.86 5.93
C VAL A 280 6.40 -0.35 5.69
N GLY A 281 5.64 0.45 6.42
CA GLY A 281 5.68 1.91 6.24
C GLY A 281 7.09 2.46 6.50
N ILE A 282 7.57 2.27 7.73
CA ILE A 282 8.88 2.69 8.19
C ILE A 282 9.55 1.55 8.96
N THR A 283 10.79 1.23 8.61
CA THR A 283 11.69 0.38 9.40
C THR A 283 12.81 1.25 9.94
N ALA A 284 12.92 1.40 11.26
CA ALA A 284 14.06 2.01 11.92
C ALA A 284 14.93 0.92 12.54
N ASP A 285 16.19 0.81 12.11
CA ASP A 285 17.08 -0.28 12.49
C ASP A 285 18.31 0.24 13.26
N SER A 286 18.65 -0.43 14.36
CA SER A 286 19.93 -0.39 15.05
C SER A 286 20.46 1.03 15.32
N LEU A 287 19.91 1.69 16.34
CA LEU A 287 20.21 3.08 16.75
C LEU A 287 19.73 4.16 15.77
N ALA A 288 18.92 3.78 14.77
CA ALA A 288 18.20 4.75 13.96
C ALA A 288 17.17 5.52 14.80
N GLU A 289 16.92 6.76 14.42
CA GLU A 289 15.97 7.67 15.07
C GLU A 289 15.00 8.25 14.05
N VAL A 290 13.71 8.26 14.37
CA VAL A 290 12.68 8.92 13.55
C VAL A 290 11.61 9.60 14.38
N THR A 291 11.24 10.80 13.93
CA THR A 291 10.07 11.54 14.40
C THR A 291 8.99 11.56 13.31
N VAL A 292 7.81 11.02 13.63
CA VAL A 292 6.61 10.98 12.79
C VAL A 292 5.53 11.85 13.42
N GLU A 293 5.11 12.91 12.73
CA GLU A 293 4.16 13.89 13.25
C GLU A 293 3.04 14.18 12.25
N ASN A 294 1.80 14.30 12.71
CA ASN A 294 0.64 14.69 11.87
C ASN A 294 0.49 13.82 10.61
N SER A 295 0.78 12.53 10.72
CA SER A 295 0.95 11.65 9.56
C SER A 295 -0.02 10.47 9.58
N ARG A 296 -0.21 9.87 8.40
CA ARG A 296 -1.02 8.67 8.21
C ARG A 296 -0.16 7.57 7.60
N ILE A 297 -0.21 6.35 8.12
CA ILE A 297 0.34 5.17 7.44
C ILE A 297 -0.74 4.11 7.37
N VAL A 298 -1.10 3.74 6.14
CA VAL A 298 -2.30 2.96 5.84
C VAL A 298 -2.03 1.88 4.82
N ASN A 299 -2.84 0.83 4.82
CA ASN A 299 -2.80 -0.21 3.77
C ASN A 299 -1.43 -0.85 3.57
N SER A 300 -0.65 -1.07 4.65
CA SER A 300 0.59 -1.86 4.57
C SER A 300 0.32 -3.37 4.66
N SER A 301 1.09 -4.19 3.95
CA SER A 301 0.98 -5.66 4.06
C SER A 301 1.67 -6.25 5.29
N GLY A 302 2.43 -5.43 6.01
CA GLY A 302 3.07 -5.69 7.29
C GLY A 302 2.83 -4.51 8.24
N PRO A 303 3.74 -4.22 9.19
CA PRO A 303 3.56 -3.12 10.12
C PRO A 303 3.63 -1.73 9.49
N ALA A 304 2.94 -0.76 10.09
CA ALA A 304 3.13 0.64 9.72
C ALA A 304 4.52 1.12 10.15
N ILE A 305 4.95 0.80 11.37
CA ILE A 305 6.29 1.11 11.86
C ILE A 305 6.92 -0.11 12.54
N THR A 306 8.15 -0.41 12.15
CA THR A 306 9.03 -1.38 12.83
C THR A 306 10.22 -0.64 13.39
N GLY A 307 10.42 -0.69 14.70
CA GLY A 307 11.66 -0.29 15.35
C GLY A 307 12.44 -1.51 15.81
N TYR A 308 13.72 -1.61 15.44
CA TYR A 308 14.62 -2.65 15.93
C TYR A 308 15.78 -1.97 16.65
N GLN A 309 15.79 -2.03 17.99
CA GLN A 309 16.77 -1.32 18.82
C GLN A 309 16.94 0.15 18.39
N SER A 310 15.83 0.87 18.24
CA SER A 310 15.75 2.21 17.61
C SER A 310 14.97 3.21 18.48
N ASP A 311 15.05 4.49 18.14
CA ASP A 311 14.32 5.56 18.82
C ASP A 311 13.16 6.07 17.96
N LEU A 312 11.92 5.82 18.42
CA LEU A 312 10.69 6.19 17.71
C LEU A 312 9.96 7.29 18.47
N THR A 313 9.66 8.39 17.79
CA THR A 313 8.73 9.43 18.28
C THR A 313 7.57 9.55 17.32
N VAL A 314 6.34 9.37 17.81
CA VAL A 314 5.11 9.40 17.03
C VAL A 314 4.12 10.32 17.71
N ARG A 315 3.68 11.37 17.02
CA ARG A 315 2.71 12.34 17.55
C ARG A 315 1.59 12.62 16.58
N ASN A 316 0.38 12.79 17.11
CA ASN A 316 -0.77 13.27 16.36
C ASN A 316 -1.00 12.50 15.05
N SER A 317 -0.87 11.16 15.06
CA SER A 317 -0.81 10.35 13.84
C SER A 317 -1.79 9.19 13.88
N LEU A 318 -2.33 8.81 12.72
CA LEU A 318 -3.33 7.75 12.56
C LEU A 318 -2.77 6.60 11.72
N PHE A 319 -2.96 5.39 12.20
CA PHE A 319 -2.49 4.17 11.56
C PHE A 319 -3.63 3.17 11.48
N HIS A 320 -3.97 2.70 10.28
CA HIS A 320 -5.06 1.73 10.11
C HIS A 320 -4.88 0.86 8.86
N SER A 321 -5.69 -0.19 8.76
CA SER A 321 -5.75 -1.08 7.59
C SER A 321 -4.39 -1.76 7.27
N ASN A 322 -3.56 -1.98 8.30
CA ASN A 322 -2.24 -2.61 8.24
C ASN A 322 -2.36 -4.10 8.57
N PHE A 323 -1.70 -4.96 7.79
CA PHE A 323 -1.92 -6.42 7.85
C PHE A 323 -0.90 -7.16 8.76
N SER A 324 -0.55 -6.56 9.90
CA SER A 324 0.31 -7.11 10.95
C SER A 324 0.11 -6.32 12.25
N ASN A 325 1.09 -6.29 13.15
CA ASN A 325 1.12 -5.28 14.21
C ASN A 325 1.12 -3.88 13.59
N THR A 326 0.43 -2.90 14.16
CA THR A 326 0.50 -1.53 13.66
C THR A 326 1.88 -0.92 13.92
N ILE A 327 2.34 -0.99 15.17
CA ILE A 327 3.71 -0.66 15.57
C ILE A 327 4.33 -1.87 16.24
N GLN A 328 5.56 -2.21 15.86
CA GLN A 328 6.37 -3.20 16.57
C GLN A 328 7.72 -2.60 16.99
N VAL A 329 8.08 -2.79 18.26
CA VAL A 329 9.39 -2.46 18.82
C VAL A 329 10.06 -3.76 19.22
N LEU A 330 11.19 -4.05 18.61
CA LEU A 330 11.94 -5.29 18.75
C LEU A 330 13.33 -4.97 19.30
N LYS A 331 13.86 -5.84 20.18
CA LYS A 331 15.20 -5.67 20.76
C LYS A 331 15.45 -4.28 21.36
N GLY A 332 14.46 -3.73 22.05
CA GLY A 332 14.60 -2.53 22.86
C GLY A 332 14.61 -1.23 22.06
N GLY A 333 15.23 -0.19 22.61
CA GLY A 333 15.16 1.17 22.10
C GLY A 333 14.12 2.02 22.84
N SER A 334 13.56 3.02 22.17
CA SER A 334 12.57 3.90 22.77
C SER A 334 11.33 4.12 21.91
N LEU A 335 10.20 4.36 22.57
CA LEU A 335 8.93 4.73 21.93
C LEU A 335 8.27 5.88 22.69
N LEU A 336 8.06 7.00 22.01
CA LEU A 336 7.15 8.05 22.46
C LEU A 336 5.92 8.07 21.55
N LEU A 337 4.73 7.90 22.11
CA LEU A 337 3.46 7.91 21.38
C LEU A 337 2.48 8.90 22.03
N GLU A 338 2.10 9.96 21.33
CA GLU A 338 1.25 11.03 21.87
C GLU A 338 0.12 11.36 20.91
N HIS A 339 -1.13 11.47 21.41
CA HIS A 339 -2.30 11.77 20.57
C HIS A 339 -2.34 10.96 19.29
N SER A 340 -2.10 9.65 19.37
CA SER A 340 -2.02 8.81 18.18
C SER A 340 -3.02 7.66 18.26
N THR A 341 -3.52 7.26 17.10
CA THR A 341 -4.52 6.20 17.00
C THR A 341 -3.93 5.03 16.20
N LEU A 342 -3.82 3.88 16.86
CA LEU A 342 -3.49 2.59 16.25
C LEU A 342 -4.79 1.81 16.15
N ALA A 343 -5.35 1.72 14.93
CA ALA A 343 -6.59 1.04 14.64
C ALA A 343 -6.34 -0.23 13.82
N ASN A 344 -6.12 -1.34 14.51
CA ASN A 344 -5.69 -2.62 13.94
C ASN A 344 -6.88 -3.56 13.67
N TYR A 345 -7.81 -3.13 12.82
CA TYR A 345 -9.00 -3.90 12.48
C TYR A 345 -8.81 -4.75 11.21
N GLY A 346 -9.45 -5.92 11.18
CA GLY A 346 -9.43 -6.82 10.01
C GLY A 346 -8.19 -7.71 9.92
N VAL A 347 -7.37 -7.77 10.96
CA VAL A 347 -6.16 -8.61 11.06
C VAL A 347 -6.10 -9.35 12.39
N ASP A 348 -5.54 -10.56 12.39
CA ASP A 348 -5.23 -11.32 13.61
C ASP A 348 -3.80 -11.01 14.10
N ALA A 349 -3.58 -9.78 14.54
CA ALA A 349 -2.35 -9.30 15.16
C ALA A 349 -2.67 -8.23 16.20
N SER A 350 -1.85 -8.09 17.24
CA SER A 350 -2.03 -6.99 18.21
C SER A 350 -1.64 -5.65 17.59
N ALA A 351 -2.36 -4.57 17.89
CA ALA A 351 -2.00 -3.23 17.40
C ALA A 351 -0.57 -2.82 17.77
N LEU A 352 -0.15 -3.07 19.02
CA LEU A 352 1.18 -2.73 19.51
C LEU A 352 1.91 -3.98 20.01
N LEU A 353 3.14 -4.16 19.53
CA LEU A 353 4.08 -5.16 20.03
C LEU A 353 5.33 -4.46 20.55
N ILE A 354 5.74 -4.79 21.77
CA ILE A 354 7.00 -4.32 22.36
C ILE A 354 7.71 -5.51 22.99
N GLN A 355 8.93 -5.77 22.53
CA GLN A 355 9.85 -6.68 23.17
C GLN A 355 11.25 -6.11 23.20
N ASN A 356 11.96 -6.34 24.29
CA ASN A 356 13.31 -5.83 24.51
C ASN A 356 14.40 -6.86 24.17
N PHE A 357 14.07 -7.88 23.38
CA PHE A 357 15.01 -8.87 22.84
C PHE A 357 14.67 -9.28 21.41
N ALA A 358 15.62 -9.94 20.76
CA ALA A 358 15.40 -10.67 19.52
C ALA A 358 16.29 -11.92 19.53
N CYS A 359 15.78 -13.02 18.97
CA CYS A 359 16.50 -14.27 18.86
C CYS A 359 16.89 -14.54 17.41
N ASP A 360 18.08 -15.08 17.21
CA ASP A 360 18.52 -15.59 15.93
C ASP A 360 17.98 -17.02 15.76
N ASP A 361 17.13 -17.23 14.76
CA ASP A 361 16.45 -18.51 14.53
C ASP A 361 17.41 -19.67 14.21
N ALA A 362 18.62 -19.38 13.69
CA ALA A 362 19.59 -20.39 13.31
C ALA A 362 20.45 -20.85 14.49
N THR A 363 20.72 -19.95 15.43
CA THR A 363 21.58 -20.20 16.60
C THR A 363 20.80 -20.37 17.90
N GLU A 364 19.50 -20.05 17.88
CA GLU A 364 18.63 -19.91 19.06
C GLU A 364 19.17 -18.91 20.11
N GLN A 365 20.14 -18.07 19.73
CA GLN A 365 20.74 -17.09 20.62
C GLN A 365 19.86 -15.83 20.67
N CYS A 366 19.40 -15.49 21.87
CA CYS A 366 18.68 -14.24 22.11
C CYS A 366 19.60 -13.13 22.60
N LEU A 367 19.43 -11.94 22.05
CA LEU A 367 20.09 -10.71 22.49
C LEU A 367 19.03 -9.75 23.00
N ALA A 368 19.24 -9.23 24.20
CA ALA A 368 18.37 -8.24 24.83
C ALA A 368 19.04 -6.85 24.84
N ALA A 369 18.24 -5.79 24.76
CA ALA A 369 18.68 -4.41 24.95
C ALA A 369 17.58 -3.63 25.67
N PRO A 370 17.92 -2.61 26.49
CA PRO A 370 16.92 -1.90 27.29
C PRO A 370 15.81 -1.27 26.44
N PHE A 371 14.58 -1.27 26.98
CA PHE A 371 13.44 -0.57 26.40
C PHE A 371 12.93 0.53 27.34
N SER A 372 12.59 1.70 26.78
CA SER A 372 11.91 2.79 27.48
C SER A 372 10.78 3.37 26.63
N GLY A 373 9.55 3.32 27.14
CA GLY A 373 8.35 3.75 26.41
C GLY A 373 7.49 4.72 27.20
N VAL A 374 6.95 5.73 26.51
CA VAL A 374 5.90 6.62 27.03
C VAL A 374 4.78 6.70 26.00
N ILE A 375 3.55 6.39 26.44
CA ILE A 375 2.34 6.49 25.64
C ILE A 375 1.36 7.39 26.38
N ARG A 376 0.83 8.43 25.73
CA ARG A 376 -0.15 9.31 26.36
C ARG A 376 -1.22 9.80 25.40
N ASN A 377 -2.42 10.00 25.93
CA ASN A 377 -3.58 10.47 25.18
C ASN A 377 -3.80 9.72 23.86
N SER A 378 -3.58 8.41 23.82
CA SER A 378 -3.57 7.63 22.58
C SER A 378 -4.64 6.56 22.59
N ILE A 379 -4.98 6.03 21.41
CA ILE A 379 -5.92 4.90 21.27
C ILE A 379 -5.16 3.72 20.66
N ILE A 380 -5.20 2.58 21.34
CA ILE A 380 -4.67 1.29 20.87
C ILE A 380 -5.84 0.31 20.83
N SER A 381 -6.33 0.04 19.62
CA SER A 381 -7.59 -0.68 19.38
C SER A 381 -7.48 -1.58 18.16
N GLY A 382 -8.35 -2.58 18.06
CA GLY A 382 -8.35 -3.52 16.95
C GLY A 382 -9.31 -4.69 17.13
N SER A 383 -9.16 -5.70 16.28
CA SER A 383 -10.05 -6.87 16.20
C SER A 383 -9.82 -7.93 17.29
N ARG A 384 -8.64 -7.97 17.93
CA ARG A 384 -8.32 -8.96 18.97
C ARG A 384 -8.90 -8.55 20.32
N SER A 385 -9.00 -9.52 21.23
CA SER A 385 -9.38 -9.28 22.63
C SER A 385 -8.27 -8.58 23.43
N GLY A 386 -7.01 -8.72 23.00
CA GLY A 386 -5.85 -8.02 23.51
C GLY A 386 -5.02 -7.41 22.37
N GLU A 387 -4.85 -6.09 22.41
CA GLU A 387 -4.18 -5.30 21.37
C GLU A 387 -2.74 -4.89 21.75
N LEU A 388 -2.30 -5.34 22.91
CA LEU A 388 -0.95 -5.15 23.44
C LEU A 388 -0.27 -6.51 23.53
N ALA A 389 0.93 -6.63 22.97
CA ALA A 389 1.85 -7.74 23.19
C ALA A 389 3.14 -7.18 23.78
N LEU A 390 3.33 -7.37 25.09
CA LEU A 390 4.49 -6.87 25.81
C LEU A 390 5.31 -8.04 26.34
N THR A 391 6.62 -8.00 26.11
CA THR A 391 7.53 -9.06 26.56
C THR A 391 8.83 -8.46 27.07
N ASP A 392 9.10 -8.62 28.36
CA ASP A 392 10.39 -8.29 28.97
C ASP A 392 11.25 -9.56 29.05
N ALA A 393 12.42 -9.53 28.42
CA ALA A 393 13.41 -10.58 28.36
C ALA A 393 13.83 -11.13 29.72
N PHE A 394 13.71 -10.32 30.77
CA PHE A 394 14.08 -10.70 32.14
C PHE A 394 12.88 -10.83 33.08
N GLU A 395 11.64 -10.78 32.56
CA GLU A 395 10.42 -10.95 33.36
C GLU A 395 10.37 -10.05 34.62
N GLY A 396 10.92 -8.84 34.56
CA GLY A 396 11.02 -7.91 35.68
C GLY A 396 12.17 -8.19 36.68
N GLU A 397 13.01 -9.21 36.46
CA GLU A 397 14.16 -9.51 37.33
C GLU A 397 15.28 -8.46 37.23
N GLN A 398 15.32 -7.70 36.13
CA GLN A 398 16.30 -6.64 35.91
C GLN A 398 15.64 -5.26 35.92
N ASP A 399 15.68 -4.60 37.07
CA ASP A 399 15.11 -3.26 37.28
C ASP A 399 15.52 -2.26 36.18
N GLY A 400 14.51 -1.61 35.60
CA GLY A 400 14.69 -0.56 34.59
C GLY A 400 15.16 -1.04 33.21
N PHE A 401 15.31 -2.36 32.99
CA PHE A 401 15.66 -2.90 31.68
C PHE A 401 14.47 -2.89 30.71
N PHE A 402 13.26 -2.92 31.26
CA PHE A 402 12.01 -2.65 30.55
C PHE A 402 11.22 -1.60 31.33
N SER A 403 11.00 -0.44 30.72
CA SER A 403 10.19 0.64 31.31
C SER A 403 9.12 1.08 30.32
N LEU A 404 7.87 1.14 30.80
CA LEU A 404 6.73 1.59 30.00
C LEU A 404 5.77 2.37 30.89
N GLU A 405 5.43 3.58 30.48
CA GLU A 405 4.39 4.39 31.08
C GLU A 405 3.30 4.69 30.05
N ILE A 406 2.05 4.38 30.38
CA ILE A 406 0.87 4.69 29.59
C ILE A 406 -0.06 5.56 30.43
N THR A 407 -0.51 6.68 29.88
CA THR A 407 -1.41 7.61 30.57
C THR A 407 -2.58 8.04 29.70
N ASN A 408 -3.76 8.21 30.32
CA ASN A 408 -4.93 8.87 29.71
C ASN A 408 -5.29 8.33 28.32
N SER A 409 -5.19 7.01 28.14
CA SER A 409 -5.25 6.35 26.83
C SER A 409 -6.33 5.28 26.81
N VAL A 410 -6.91 5.04 25.64
CA VAL A 410 -7.76 3.87 25.41
C VAL A 410 -6.87 2.71 24.98
N VAL A 411 -6.96 1.60 25.69
CA VAL A 411 -6.22 0.37 25.40
C VAL A 411 -7.17 -0.81 25.42
N ARG A 412 -6.81 -1.92 24.79
CA ARG A 412 -7.58 -3.16 24.86
C ARG A 412 -6.72 -4.30 25.36
N THR A 413 -7.07 -4.85 26.51
CA THR A 413 -6.37 -5.98 27.14
C THR A 413 -7.35 -7.06 27.57
N ASP A 414 -6.91 -8.32 27.59
CA ASP A 414 -7.67 -9.46 28.09
C ASP A 414 -6.92 -10.20 29.22
N ALA A 415 -7.55 -11.29 29.71
CA ALA A 415 -6.99 -12.11 30.77
C ALA A 415 -5.72 -12.87 30.36
N ASP A 416 -5.47 -13.06 29.06
CA ASP A 416 -4.26 -13.72 28.58
C ASP A 416 -3.10 -12.73 28.60
N PHE A 417 -3.32 -11.49 28.17
CA PHE A 417 -2.36 -10.40 28.33
C PHE A 417 -1.96 -10.18 29.80
N LEU A 418 -2.92 -10.09 30.71
CA LEU A 418 -2.64 -9.84 32.14
C LEU A 418 -1.85 -11.00 32.81
N ARG A 419 -1.93 -12.21 32.25
CA ARG A 419 -1.16 -13.38 32.73
C ARG A 419 0.12 -13.63 31.95
N SER A 420 0.40 -12.81 30.93
CA SER A 420 1.56 -12.96 30.06
C SER A 420 2.86 -12.64 30.79
N ASN A 421 3.99 -13.05 30.21
CA ASN A 421 5.34 -12.75 30.69
C ASN A 421 5.54 -13.03 32.20
N GLY A 422 5.17 -14.25 32.64
CA GLY A 422 5.27 -14.66 34.05
C GLY A 422 4.27 -14.00 35.00
N GLY A 423 3.28 -13.27 34.48
CA GLY A 423 2.35 -12.47 35.29
C GLY A 423 2.86 -11.06 35.59
N LEU A 424 3.94 -10.61 34.93
CA LEU A 424 4.52 -9.28 35.09
C LEU A 424 3.49 -8.14 34.86
N PHE A 425 2.48 -8.39 34.05
CA PHE A 425 1.44 -7.41 33.70
C PHE A 425 0.11 -7.64 34.44
N ALA A 426 0.08 -8.40 35.54
CA ALA A 426 -1.15 -8.64 36.31
C ALA A 426 -1.78 -7.35 36.86
N ASP A 427 -0.94 -6.42 37.30
CA ASP A 427 -1.32 -5.11 37.85
C ASP A 427 -1.18 -3.97 36.81
N PHE A 428 -1.44 -4.29 35.53
CA PHE A 428 -1.21 -3.37 34.40
C PHE A 428 -1.81 -1.97 34.59
N TYR A 429 -3.04 -1.89 35.10
CA TYR A 429 -3.78 -0.62 35.26
C TYR A 429 -3.35 0.22 36.48
N THR A 430 -2.50 -0.30 37.36
CA THR A 430 -1.93 0.47 38.47
C THR A 430 -0.46 0.81 38.25
N GLU A 431 0.29 -0.11 37.65
CA GLU A 431 1.74 0.02 37.47
C GLU A 431 2.14 0.63 36.13
N TYR A 432 1.41 0.32 35.05
CA TYR A 432 1.79 0.73 33.68
C TYR A 432 0.82 1.71 33.04
N CYS A 433 -0.49 1.59 33.30
CA CYS A 433 -1.54 2.33 32.58
C CYS A 433 -2.42 3.18 33.50
N ARG A 434 -2.01 4.41 33.80
CA ARG A 434 -2.75 5.31 34.70
C ARG A 434 -3.77 6.14 33.93
N GLY A 435 -5.00 6.22 34.45
CA GLY A 435 -6.07 6.97 33.77
C GLY A 435 -6.50 6.36 32.43
N CYS A 436 -6.14 5.09 32.17
CA CYS A 436 -6.51 4.40 30.94
C CYS A 436 -7.92 3.83 31.00
N TYR A 437 -8.54 3.71 29.83
CA TYR A 437 -9.79 2.98 29.65
C TYR A 437 -9.51 1.64 28.96
N ASN A 438 -9.97 0.52 29.56
CA ASN A 438 -9.88 -0.80 28.94
C ASN A 438 -11.10 -1.06 28.04
N LEU A 439 -10.92 -0.94 26.73
CA LEU A 439 -11.96 -1.11 25.72
C LEU A 439 -12.60 -2.51 25.79
N GLN A 440 -13.92 -2.55 25.94
CA GLN A 440 -14.73 -3.77 25.97
C GLN A 440 -15.45 -4.00 24.63
N PRO A 441 -15.83 -5.26 24.33
CA PRO A 441 -16.71 -5.54 23.19
C PRO A 441 -18.02 -4.74 23.27
N GLY A 442 -18.30 -3.94 22.25
CA GLY A 442 -19.52 -3.14 22.14
C GLY A 442 -19.41 -1.71 22.66
N ASP A 443 -18.28 -1.32 23.24
CA ASP A 443 -18.05 0.08 23.59
C ASP A 443 -18.03 0.95 22.32
N PRO A 444 -18.71 2.10 22.32
CA PRO A 444 -18.59 3.08 21.24
C PRO A 444 -17.16 3.63 21.22
N LEU A 445 -16.57 3.71 20.03
CA LEU A 445 -15.22 4.26 19.85
C LEU A 445 -15.13 5.14 18.60
N TYR A 446 -15.43 4.55 17.44
CA TYR A 446 -15.35 5.22 16.14
C TYR A 446 -16.72 5.32 15.45
N VAL A 447 -16.86 6.28 14.52
CA VAL A 447 -18.05 6.45 13.68
C VAL A 447 -18.31 5.21 12.82
N SER A 448 -17.31 4.76 12.04
CA SER A 448 -17.46 3.56 11.21
C SER A 448 -16.12 2.91 10.88
N VAL A 449 -15.79 1.81 11.58
CA VAL A 449 -14.60 1.01 11.26
C VAL A 449 -14.69 0.37 9.87
N SER A 450 -15.89 0.02 9.40
CA SER A 450 -16.06 -0.62 8.09
C SER A 450 -15.83 0.32 6.91
N ASP A 451 -16.01 1.62 7.12
CA ASP A 451 -15.80 2.65 6.10
C ASP A 451 -14.44 3.36 6.28
N ASP A 452 -13.56 2.80 7.14
CA ASP A 452 -12.29 3.41 7.55
C ASP A 452 -12.44 4.84 8.11
N ASP A 453 -13.59 5.14 8.73
CA ASP A 453 -13.87 6.39 9.43
C ASP A 453 -13.56 6.25 10.93
N TYR A 454 -12.33 6.63 11.29
CA TYR A 454 -11.80 6.60 12.64
C TYR A 454 -12.06 7.90 13.42
N HIS A 455 -12.95 8.79 12.94
CA HIS A 455 -13.49 9.83 13.80
C HIS A 455 -14.17 9.22 15.03
N LEU A 456 -14.11 9.92 16.16
CA LEU A 456 -14.70 9.41 17.39
C LEU A 456 -16.23 9.41 17.29
N ASP A 457 -16.85 8.33 17.78
CA ASP A 457 -18.30 8.28 17.93
C ASP A 457 -18.79 9.33 18.95
N SER A 458 -20.04 9.78 18.79
CA SER A 458 -20.68 10.72 19.73
C SER A 458 -20.74 10.23 21.18
N LEU A 459 -20.67 8.93 21.44
CA LEU A 459 -20.61 8.34 22.76
C LEU A 459 -19.24 7.72 23.07
N SER A 460 -18.23 8.00 22.24
CA SER A 460 -16.93 7.36 22.31
C SER A 460 -16.29 7.44 23.69
N VAL A 461 -15.78 6.30 24.16
CA VAL A 461 -15.07 6.18 25.44
C VAL A 461 -13.73 6.93 25.45
N ALA A 462 -13.22 7.33 24.28
CA ALA A 462 -12.00 8.13 24.17
C ALA A 462 -12.23 9.61 24.49
N ARG A 463 -13.50 10.05 24.55
CA ARG A 463 -13.83 11.46 24.73
C ARG A 463 -13.48 11.96 26.13
N HIS A 464 -12.90 13.15 26.20
CA HIS A 464 -12.48 13.83 27.42
C HIS A 464 -11.55 12.99 28.32
N LEU A 465 -10.87 11.98 27.76
CA LEU A 465 -9.98 11.08 28.49
C LEU A 465 -8.56 11.66 28.65
N GLY A 466 -8.14 12.46 27.68
CA GLY A 466 -6.78 12.99 27.57
C GLY A 466 -6.48 14.13 28.55
N GLU A 467 -5.20 14.50 28.60
CA GLU A 467 -4.71 15.71 29.26
C GLU A 467 -4.12 16.67 28.23
N PHE A 468 -4.45 17.96 28.28
CA PHE A 468 -3.97 18.92 27.28
C PHE A 468 -2.44 19.01 27.22
N LEU A 469 -1.89 18.74 26.03
CA LEU A 469 -0.47 18.86 25.75
C LEU A 469 -0.22 20.15 24.93
N PRO A 470 0.40 21.20 25.50
CA PRO A 470 0.60 22.47 24.79
C PRO A 470 1.43 22.36 23.49
N ALA A 471 2.23 21.29 23.36
CA ALA A 471 2.99 21.00 22.14
C ALA A 471 2.13 20.43 20.99
N LEU A 472 0.91 19.98 21.28
CA LEU A 472 -0.03 19.37 20.33
C LEU A 472 -1.43 20.01 20.50
N PRO A 473 -1.58 21.32 20.22
CA PRO A 473 -2.82 22.04 20.47
C PRO A 473 -3.95 21.71 19.49
N VAL A 474 -3.63 21.10 18.35
CA VAL A 474 -4.58 20.74 17.29
C VAL A 474 -4.49 19.25 16.97
N ASP A 475 -5.58 18.70 16.44
CA ASP A 475 -5.68 17.32 16.01
C ASP A 475 -5.09 17.06 14.62
N LEU A 476 -5.14 15.81 14.17
CA LEU A 476 -4.58 15.39 12.87
C LEU A 476 -5.26 16.10 11.67
N GLU A 477 -6.44 16.67 11.86
CA GLU A 477 -7.19 17.41 10.85
C GLU A 477 -7.20 18.93 11.10
N GLY A 478 -6.34 19.41 12.01
CA GLY A 478 -6.17 20.83 12.32
C GLY A 478 -7.26 21.42 13.21
N ARG A 479 -8.05 20.60 13.91
CA ARG A 479 -9.08 21.05 14.84
C ARG A 479 -8.47 21.29 16.22
N ASP A 480 -8.85 22.38 16.89
CA ASP A 480 -8.38 22.67 18.24
C ASP A 480 -8.79 21.57 19.22
N ARG A 481 -7.85 21.15 20.07
CA ARG A 481 -8.12 20.23 21.18
C ARG A 481 -8.70 20.97 22.37
N ASP A 482 -9.58 20.32 23.13
CA ASP A 482 -10.04 20.91 24.39
C ASP A 482 -8.85 21.13 25.34
N THR A 483 -8.74 22.34 25.88
CA THR A 483 -7.59 22.74 26.72
C THR A 483 -7.65 22.21 28.15
N VAL A 484 -8.73 21.53 28.54
CA VAL A 484 -8.96 20.97 29.88
C VAL A 484 -9.01 19.45 29.81
N THR A 485 -9.86 18.91 28.94
CA THR A 485 -10.05 17.47 28.77
C THR A 485 -10.14 17.14 27.28
N PRO A 486 -9.01 17.13 26.55
CA PRO A 486 -9.02 16.70 25.15
C PRO A 486 -9.38 15.23 25.04
N ASP A 487 -9.71 14.81 23.82
CA ASP A 487 -9.96 13.41 23.55
C ASP A 487 -8.64 12.62 23.42
N ALA A 488 -8.67 11.34 23.75
CA ALA A 488 -7.56 10.45 23.43
C ALA A 488 -7.56 10.11 21.93
N GLY A 489 -6.38 9.92 21.36
CA GLY A 489 -6.18 9.59 19.95
C GLY A 489 -5.79 10.77 19.08
N ALA A 490 -5.71 10.51 17.77
CA ALA A 490 -5.27 11.47 16.76
C ALA A 490 -6.33 12.49 16.35
N LEU A 491 -7.62 12.19 16.55
CA LEU A 491 -8.73 13.02 16.11
C LEU A 491 -9.52 13.50 17.33
N GLU A 492 -9.85 14.79 17.36
CA GLU A 492 -10.75 15.36 18.35
C GLU A 492 -12.19 15.19 17.87
N TRP A 493 -13.09 14.76 18.75
CA TRP A 493 -14.52 14.67 18.44
C TRP A 493 -15.11 16.05 18.12
N GLN A 494 -16.00 16.12 17.14
CA GLN A 494 -16.74 17.33 16.81
C GLN A 494 -18.25 17.11 16.88
N PRO A 495 -19.04 18.10 17.33
CA PRO A 495 -20.49 18.03 17.26
C PRO A 495 -20.96 17.92 15.80
N GLY A 496 -21.53 16.76 15.44
CA GLY A 496 -22.11 16.52 14.11
C GLY A 496 -21.16 15.93 13.06
N SER A 497 -19.97 15.48 13.47
CA SER A 497 -19.12 14.56 12.68
C SER A 497 -19.73 13.16 12.62
#